data_AF-A0A3R7TYK9-F1
#
_entry.id   AF-A0A3R7TYK9-F1
#
_cell.length_a   1.000
_cell.length_b   1.000
_cell.length_c   1.000
_cell.angle_alpha   90.00
_cell.angle_beta   90.00
_cell.angle_gamma   90.00
#
_symmetry.space_group_name_H-M   'P 1'
#
loop_
_entity.id
_entity.type
_entity.pdbx_description
1 polymer ?
#
loop_
_entity_poly.entity_id
_entity_poly.type
_entity_poly.pdbx_seq_one_letter_code
_entity_poly.pdbx_strand_id
1 'polypeptide(L)'
;MEKDKLLNFNNLAYCPTCGCIDQKGSYRCLECGTFHSGAHLVEREAPPPEEQIEAEIVDPSAYSIGPKGEIIEESFEQSDSVVQWSGGSTDFTVGDDSSSMSSVQSNNSQVPEPDEL
;
A
#
# COMPACT_ATOMS: atom_id res chain seq x y z
N MET A 1 -32.28 -27.90 26.58
CA MET A 1 -32.70 -26.71 25.80
C MET A 1 -31.61 -26.43 24.79
N GLU A 2 -31.89 -26.66 23.51
CA GLU A 2 -30.97 -26.34 22.42
C GLU A 2 -30.83 -24.81 22.35
N LYS A 3 -29.60 -24.30 22.35
CA LYS A 3 -29.37 -22.85 22.22
C LYS A 3 -29.78 -22.41 20.82
N ASP A 4 -30.48 -21.28 20.74
CA ASP A 4 -30.85 -20.69 19.46
C ASP A 4 -29.60 -20.36 18.64
N LYS A 5 -29.49 -20.99 17.46
CA LYS A 5 -28.34 -20.83 16.55
C LYS A 5 -28.34 -19.47 15.85
N LEU A 6 -29.46 -18.75 15.85
CA LEU A 6 -29.55 -17.41 15.27
C LEU A 6 -28.75 -16.37 16.06
N LEU A 7 -28.46 -16.63 17.34
CA LEU A 7 -27.63 -15.74 18.17
C LEU A 7 -26.19 -15.59 17.65
N ASN A 8 -25.72 -16.55 16.83
CA ASN A 8 -24.39 -16.47 16.21
C ASN A 8 -24.28 -15.31 15.21
N PHE A 9 -25.39 -14.77 14.71
CA PHE A 9 -25.40 -13.71 13.70
C PHE A 9 -25.53 -12.29 14.27
N ASN A 10 -25.67 -12.12 15.58
CA ASN A 10 -25.89 -10.80 16.20
C ASN A 10 -24.77 -9.78 15.96
N ASN A 11 -23.53 -10.25 15.74
CA ASN A 11 -22.35 -9.40 15.51
C ASN A 11 -21.87 -9.41 14.06
N LEU A 12 -22.73 -9.81 13.12
CA LEU A 12 -22.42 -9.80 11.70
C LEU A 12 -23.21 -8.70 10.98
N ALA A 13 -22.64 -8.17 9.90
CA ALA A 13 -23.23 -7.19 9.01
C ALA A 13 -23.05 -7.66 7.56
N TYR A 14 -23.94 -7.25 6.66
CA TYR A 14 -23.82 -7.57 5.24
C TYR A 14 -23.24 -6.39 4.47
N CYS A 15 -22.43 -6.67 3.46
CA CYS A 15 -21.94 -5.68 2.51
C CYS A 15 -23.03 -5.35 1.48
N PRO A 16 -23.44 -4.07 1.30
CA PRO A 16 -24.41 -3.68 0.29
C PRO A 16 -23.91 -3.83 -1.15
N THR A 17 -22.59 -3.91 -1.36
CA THR A 17 -21.99 -3.99 -2.71
C THR A 17 -21.92 -5.42 -3.22
N CYS A 18 -21.40 -6.36 -2.42
CA CYS A 18 -21.17 -7.75 -2.84
C CYS A 18 -22.01 -8.79 -2.07
N GLY A 19 -22.77 -8.39 -1.05
CA GLY A 19 -23.62 -9.31 -0.27
C GLY A 19 -22.87 -10.19 0.74
N CYS A 20 -21.56 -10.04 0.87
CA CYS A 20 -20.77 -10.82 1.82
C CYS A 20 -21.11 -10.45 3.27
N ILE A 21 -21.10 -11.43 4.17
CA ILE A 21 -21.34 -11.26 5.60
C ILE A 21 -20.00 -11.14 6.31
N ASP A 22 -19.81 -10.05 7.05
CA ASP A 22 -18.57 -9.73 7.76
C ASP A 22 -18.87 -9.28 9.20
N GLN A 23 -17.85 -9.14 10.04
CA GLN A 23 -18.01 -8.65 11.40
C GLN A 23 -18.53 -7.21 11.42
N LYS A 24 -19.51 -6.97 12.28
CA LYS A 24 -20.07 -5.63 12.51
C LYS A 24 -18.97 -4.70 13.02
N GLY A 25 -18.75 -3.59 12.33
CA GLY A 25 -17.68 -2.64 12.62
C GLY A 25 -16.43 -2.81 11.75
N SER A 26 -16.41 -3.77 10.81
CA SER A 26 -15.38 -3.85 9.78
C SER A 26 -15.38 -2.58 8.91
N TYR A 27 -14.23 -1.93 8.77
CA TYR A 27 -14.09 -0.68 8.02
C TYR A 27 -14.16 -0.90 6.50
N ARG A 28 -13.74 -2.09 6.05
CA ARG A 28 -13.65 -2.51 4.65
C ARG A 28 -14.23 -3.92 4.48
N CYS A 29 -14.95 -4.16 3.39
CA CYS A 29 -15.35 -5.52 3.05
C CYS A 29 -14.11 -6.35 2.64
N LEU A 30 -13.92 -7.53 3.23
CA LEU A 30 -12.79 -8.41 2.91
C LEU A 30 -12.81 -8.98 1.48
N GLU A 31 -13.99 -9.03 0.85
CA GLU A 31 -14.16 -9.59 -0.48
C GLU A 31 -14.05 -8.52 -1.58
N CYS A 32 -14.88 -7.47 -1.51
CA CYS A 32 -14.91 -6.44 -2.56
C CYS A 32 -14.06 -5.19 -2.26
N GLY A 33 -13.40 -5.13 -1.09
CA GLY A 33 -12.55 -3.99 -0.70
C GLY A 33 -13.29 -2.67 -0.49
N THR A 34 -14.62 -2.63 -0.59
CA THR A 34 -15.40 -1.40 -0.42
C THR A 34 -15.36 -0.95 1.04
N PHE A 35 -15.14 0.35 1.26
CA PHE A 35 -15.20 0.97 2.58
C PHE A 35 -16.63 1.35 2.93
N HIS A 36 -17.11 0.92 4.10
CA HIS A 36 -18.45 1.22 4.61
C HIS A 36 -18.44 2.17 5.80
N SER A 37 -17.28 2.73 6.12
CA SER A 37 -17.09 3.63 7.25
C SER A 37 -16.17 4.79 6.86
N GLY A 38 -16.50 5.99 7.34
CA GLY A 38 -15.69 7.20 7.17
C GLY A 38 -14.63 7.40 8.24
N ALA A 39 -14.46 6.46 9.17
CA ALA A 39 -13.56 6.61 10.33
C ALA A 39 -12.08 6.79 9.94
N HIS A 40 -11.68 6.33 8.75
CA HIS A 40 -10.33 6.54 8.21
C HIS A 40 -10.21 7.81 7.36
N LEU A 41 -11.33 8.44 7.02
CA LEU A 41 -11.38 9.72 6.31
C LEU A 41 -11.35 10.87 7.31
N VAL A 42 -10.42 10.82 8.26
CA VAL A 42 -10.18 11.94 9.14
C VAL A 42 -9.48 13.00 8.32
N GLU A 43 -10.16 14.12 8.09
CA GLU A 43 -9.53 15.32 7.55
C GLU A 43 -8.50 15.79 8.58
N ARG A 44 -7.22 15.53 8.28
CA ARG A 44 -6.12 16.07 9.06
C ARG A 44 -5.94 17.52 8.64
N GLU A 45 -6.00 18.43 9.60
CA GLU A 45 -5.62 19.82 9.33
C GLU A 45 -4.18 19.84 8.83
N ALA A 46 -3.93 20.64 7.79
CA ALA A 46 -2.56 20.87 7.34
C ALA A 46 -1.77 21.45 8.52
N PRO A 47 -0.50 21.05 8.70
CA PRO A 47 0.34 21.67 9.71
C PRO A 47 0.32 23.19 9.50
N PRO A 48 0.24 23.99 10.58
CA PRO A 48 0.22 25.43 10.47
C PRO A 48 1.48 25.92 9.75
N PRO A 49 1.41 27.02 8.99
CA PRO A 49 2.56 27.57 8.26
C PRO A 49 3.72 28.00 9.17
N GLU A 50 3.50 28.03 10.48
CA GLU A 50 4.49 28.29 11.54
C GLU A 50 5.33 27.03 11.85
N GLU A 51 4.80 25.82 11.62
CA GLU A 51 5.54 24.54 11.69
C GLU A 51 6.34 24.29 10.39
N GLN A 52 7.12 25.27 9.96
CA GLN A 52 8.12 25.03 8.93
C GLN A 52 9.20 24.14 9.54
N ILE A 53 9.21 22.87 9.14
CA ILE A 53 10.32 21.97 9.40
C ILE A 53 11.53 22.61 8.72
N GLU A 54 12.51 23.03 9.51
CA GLU A 54 13.72 23.66 9.00
C GLU A 54 14.41 22.63 8.09
N ALA A 55 14.49 22.93 6.79
CA ALA A 55 15.13 22.04 5.85
C ALA A 55 16.61 21.98 6.20
N GLU A 56 17.10 20.80 6.56
CA GLU A 56 18.51 20.60 6.83
C GLU A 56 19.30 20.90 5.56
N ILE A 57 20.16 21.91 5.62
CA ILE A 57 20.99 22.32 4.49
C ILE A 57 22.16 21.34 4.42
N VAL A 58 21.97 20.26 3.67
CA VAL A 58 23.04 19.28 3.42
C VAL A 58 23.92 19.74 2.26
N ASP A 59 25.23 19.66 2.42
CA ASP A 59 26.18 19.96 1.34
C ASP A 59 26.05 18.88 0.24
N PRO A 60 25.67 19.23 -0.99
CA PRO A 60 25.58 18.27 -2.09
C PRO A 60 26.91 17.58 -2.41
N SER A 61 28.04 18.14 -1.99
CA SER A 61 29.36 17.51 -2.15
C SER A 61 29.52 16.23 -1.31
N ALA A 62 28.74 16.08 -0.22
CA ALA A 62 28.74 14.88 0.64
C ALA A 62 28.26 13.62 -0.09
N TYR A 63 27.44 13.79 -1.15
CA TYR A 63 26.96 12.69 -1.99
C TYR A 63 27.74 12.54 -3.30
N SER A 64 28.88 13.23 -3.43
CA SER A 64 29.71 13.13 -4.64
C SER A 64 30.67 11.94 -4.55
N ILE A 65 30.71 11.09 -5.59
CA ILE A 65 31.68 9.97 -5.74
C ILE A 65 33.06 10.51 -6.19
N GLY A 66 33.36 11.77 -5.89
CA GLY A 66 34.65 12.36 -6.21
C GLY A 66 35.75 11.75 -5.35
N PRO A 67 36.98 11.56 -5.86
CA PRO A 67 38.12 11.07 -5.06
C PRO A 67 38.55 12.02 -3.93
N LYS A 68 37.88 13.17 -3.78
CA LYS A 68 38.08 14.17 -2.73
C LYS A 68 36.90 14.28 -1.76
N GLY A 69 35.82 13.51 -1.97
CA GLY A 69 34.68 13.48 -1.07
C GLY A 69 35.04 12.65 0.16
N GLU A 70 34.99 13.27 1.34
CA GLU A 70 35.06 12.56 2.62
C GLU A 70 33.67 12.03 2.96
N ILE A 71 33.57 10.75 3.35
CA ILE A 71 32.30 10.14 3.72
C ILE A 71 31.94 10.62 5.12
N ILE A 72 30.87 11.40 5.23
CA ILE A 72 30.35 11.88 6.52
C ILE A 72 29.58 10.75 7.20
N GLU A 73 29.84 10.48 8.48
CA GLU A 73 29.05 9.54 9.27
C GLU A 73 27.77 10.23 9.76
N GLU A 74 26.68 10.09 9.02
CA GLU A 74 25.36 10.58 9.41
C GLU A 74 24.76 9.69 10.52
N SER A 75 24.37 10.29 11.64
CA SER A 75 23.59 9.60 12.69
C SER A 75 22.13 10.03 12.59
N PHE A 76 21.25 9.08 12.33
CA PHE A 76 19.82 9.34 12.26
C PHE A 76 19.22 9.33 13.68
N GLU A 77 18.59 10.44 14.09
CA GLU A 77 17.70 10.43 15.24
C GLU A 77 16.43 9.68 14.86
N GLN A 78 16.38 8.39 15.21
CA GLN A 78 15.21 7.56 14.99
C GLN A 78 14.03 8.12 15.80
N SER A 79 13.12 8.82 15.12
CA SER A 79 11.87 9.26 15.74
C SER A 79 11.02 8.05 16.15
N ASP A 80 10.38 8.14 17.32
CA ASP A 80 9.48 7.10 17.86
C ASP A 80 8.27 6.82 16.93
N SER A 81 8.07 7.63 15.89
CA SER A 81 7.03 7.45 14.86
C SER A 81 7.37 6.42 13.77
N VAL A 82 8.57 5.87 13.75
CA VAL A 82 8.96 4.85 12.76
C VAL A 82 8.40 3.48 13.16
N VAL A 83 7.35 3.04 12.46
CA VAL A 83 6.79 1.69 12.61
C VAL A 83 7.73 0.70 11.91
N GLN A 84 8.16 -0.35 12.63
CA GLN A 84 8.93 -1.44 12.01
C GLN A 84 8.06 -2.11 10.94
N TRP A 85 8.53 -2.06 9.69
CA TRP A 85 7.83 -2.68 8.58
C TRP A 85 7.90 -4.21 8.69
N SER A 86 6.84 -4.82 9.21
CA SER A 86 6.66 -6.28 9.22
C SER A 86 5.72 -6.69 8.10
N GLY A 87 6.20 -6.67 6.85
CA GLY A 87 5.32 -6.94 5.71
C GLY A 87 6.00 -7.04 4.35
N GLY A 88 7.26 -7.48 4.29
CA GLY A 88 7.90 -7.84 3.03
C GLY A 88 7.40 -9.21 2.58
N SER A 89 6.35 -9.28 1.78
CA SER A 89 6.01 -10.51 1.04
C SER A 89 6.92 -10.63 -0.19
N THR A 90 8.23 -10.70 0.03
CA THR A 90 9.19 -11.01 -1.03
C THR A 90 9.35 -12.52 -1.09
N ASP A 91 8.31 -13.21 -1.56
CA ASP A 91 8.44 -14.57 -2.07
C ASP A 91 8.22 -14.51 -3.59
N PHE A 92 9.30 -14.31 -4.33
CA PHE A 92 9.33 -14.40 -5.80
C PHE A 92 9.72 -15.81 -6.24
N THR A 93 9.29 -16.85 -5.51
CA THR A 93 9.40 -18.21 -6.01
C THR A 93 8.37 -18.40 -7.12
N VAL A 94 8.83 -18.27 -8.37
CA VAL A 94 8.16 -18.92 -9.49
C VAL A 94 8.23 -20.42 -9.22
N GLY A 95 7.13 -20.99 -8.76
CA GLY A 95 6.96 -22.44 -8.76
C GLY A 95 7.12 -22.93 -10.20
N ASP A 96 7.90 -23.98 -10.38
CA ASP A 96 8.07 -24.67 -11.68
C ASP A 96 6.80 -25.46 -12.05
N ASP A 97 5.64 -24.80 -11.97
CA ASP A 97 4.45 -25.26 -12.66
C ASP A 97 4.66 -24.89 -14.13
N SER A 98 5.12 -25.89 -14.88
CA SER A 98 5.31 -25.91 -16.33
C SER A 98 4.05 -25.61 -17.18
N SER A 99 3.00 -25.03 -16.59
CA SER A 99 1.91 -24.38 -17.32
C SER A 99 2.32 -22.95 -17.67
N SER A 100 3.19 -22.85 -18.67
CA SER A 100 3.58 -21.60 -19.32
C SER A 100 2.36 -20.69 -19.51
N MET A 101 2.32 -19.54 -18.85
CA MET A 101 1.39 -18.44 -19.16
C MET A 101 1.72 -17.77 -20.52
N SER A 102 2.21 -18.55 -21.47
CA SER A 102 2.55 -18.16 -22.83
C SER A 102 1.55 -18.81 -23.79
N SER A 103 0.29 -18.46 -23.63
CA SER A 103 -0.65 -18.50 -24.76
C SER A 103 -1.64 -17.35 -24.64
N VAL A 104 -1.09 -16.13 -24.50
CA VAL A 104 -1.77 -14.98 -25.08
C VAL A 104 -1.60 -15.14 -26.59
N GLN A 105 -2.66 -15.57 -27.27
CA GLN A 105 -2.71 -15.52 -28.73
C GLN A 105 -2.45 -14.08 -29.15
N SER A 106 -1.30 -13.85 -29.78
CA SER A 106 -0.99 -12.60 -30.46
C SER A 106 -1.99 -12.41 -31.60
N ASN A 107 -3.16 -11.86 -31.27
CA ASN A 107 -4.09 -11.39 -32.27
C ASN A 107 -3.46 -10.15 -32.90
N ASN A 108 -2.90 -10.37 -34.08
CA ASN A 108 -2.35 -9.41 -35.03
C ASN A 108 -3.02 -8.04 -34.93
N SER A 109 -2.49 -7.17 -34.06
CA SER A 109 -2.86 -5.76 -34.00
C SER A 109 -1.77 -5.01 -34.73
N GLN A 110 -2.08 -4.62 -35.97
CA GLN A 110 -1.25 -3.73 -36.78
C GLN A 110 -1.10 -2.41 -36.03
N VAL A 111 0.09 -2.21 -35.44
CA VAL A 111 0.48 -0.94 -34.84
C VAL A 111 0.74 0.03 -36.00
N PRO A 112 0.00 1.16 -36.13
CA PRO A 112 0.31 2.16 -37.14
C PRO A 112 1.63 2.86 -36.81
N GLU A 113 2.44 3.14 -37.83
CA GLU A 113 3.70 3.88 -37.67
C GLU A 113 3.43 5.32 -37.23
N PRO A 114 4.27 5.88 -36.35
CA PRO A 114 4.14 7.26 -35.90
C PRO A 114 4.48 8.23 -37.04
N ASP A 115 3.62 9.22 -37.27
CA ASP A 115 3.86 10.31 -38.21
C ASP A 115 5.09 11.13 -37.78
N GLU A 116 6.04 11.32 -38.70
CA GLU A 116 7.19 12.21 -38.51
C GLU A 116 6.72 13.68 -38.58
N LEU A 117 7.05 14.46 -37.55
CA LEU A 117 6.83 15.92 -37.46
C LEU A 117 7.81 16.71 -38.35
#